data_AF-A0A800H856-F1
#
_entry.id   AF-A0A800H856-F1
#
_cell.length_a   1.000
_cell.length_b   1.000
_cell.length_c   1.000
_cell.angle_alpha   90.00
_cell.angle_beta   90.00
_cell.angle_gamma   90.00
#
_symmetry.space_group_name_H-M   'P 1'
#
loop_
_entity.id
_entity.type
_entity.pdbx_description
1 polymer ?
#
loop_
_entity_poly.entity_id
_entity_poly.type
_entity_poly.pdbx_seq_one_letter_code
_entity_poly.pdbx_strand_id
1 'polypeptide(L)'
;MIRILIALQFATLLFGQKIFEEFEKDRNNKYHYKETYRFDTVPDDGSYTVLLESVEGDIRVSAHKGASAEITIIRKIRATTEKKAKRLVNDAKILVYHVEDDQLIQVRSEKKIRYKRGVHTEFELKLPMNINLNLKTTGGDIDVTDIRGESVFRTSGGDLDLENLMGRIEAHTSGGDIDVSRVEGLIRVHTSGGDIEIVNSDGQFNASTSGGDLEFLHLTGNIDAQTSGGSITLENIEGESVECRTSGGDIRAEDISANLTGRTSGGQIDLESIKGHVNVTTSGGDINAEQITGSLTCHTSGGDIEGEGIIGSVDASTTAGDIELELSYDSSIKEYSFNLETRSGDIVVRVPTGLPLNVDAEIFDTNIPQELNSDIPLEILTSENRVTGIGQIQNGTIPLRLRATFGTITIKQE
;
A
#
# COMPACT_ATOMS: atom_id res chain seq x y z
N MET A 1 -4.15 -52.30 -8.86
CA MET A 1 -4.82 -51.25 -8.05
C MET A 1 -5.04 -51.86 -6.68
N ILE A 2 -4.10 -51.67 -5.75
CA ILE A 2 -4.16 -52.23 -4.40
C ILE A 2 -4.00 -51.01 -3.48
N ARG A 3 -5.12 -50.53 -2.92
CA ARG A 3 -5.14 -49.54 -1.85
C ARG A 3 -4.84 -50.28 -0.56
N ILE A 4 -3.65 -50.08 0.00
CA ILE A 4 -3.31 -50.55 1.34
C ILE A 4 -3.64 -49.38 2.28
N LEU A 5 -4.83 -49.42 2.88
CA LEU A 5 -5.19 -48.58 4.02
C LEU A 5 -4.49 -49.19 5.25
N ILE A 6 -3.37 -48.60 5.68
CA ILE A 6 -2.77 -48.92 6.98
C ILE A 6 -3.17 -47.78 7.92
N ALA A 7 -4.25 -47.99 8.67
CA ALA A 7 -4.56 -47.18 9.84
C ALA A 7 -3.72 -47.71 11.00
N LEU A 8 -2.59 -47.06 11.29
CA LEU A 8 -1.79 -47.34 12.48
C LEU A 8 -2.02 -46.21 13.49
N GLN A 9 -2.83 -46.46 14.53
CA GLN A 9 -2.90 -45.57 15.69
C GLN A 9 -1.67 -45.82 16.57
N PHE A 10 -0.65 -44.96 16.47
CA PHE A 10 0.40 -44.91 17.50
C PHE A 10 -0.06 -44.00 18.63
N ALA A 11 -0.39 -44.60 19.77
CA ALA A 11 -0.63 -43.89 21.02
C ALA A 11 0.69 -43.75 21.79
N THR A 12 1.24 -42.54 21.88
CA THR A 12 2.14 -42.13 22.96
C THR A 12 1.92 -40.66 23.31
N LEU A 13 1.36 -40.45 24.50
CA LEU A 13 1.21 -39.24 25.33
C LEU A 13 1.72 -37.90 24.78
N LEU A 14 0.76 -37.06 24.37
CA LEU A 14 0.50 -35.70 24.88
C LEU A 14 -1.02 -35.49 24.74
N PHE A 15 -1.65 -34.91 25.75
CA PHE A 15 -3.10 -34.90 25.94
C PHE A 15 -3.84 -34.25 24.73
N GLY A 16 -4.90 -34.90 24.25
CA GLY A 16 -5.88 -34.30 23.31
C GLY A 16 -5.63 -34.46 21.80
N GLN A 17 -4.46 -34.90 21.34
CA GLN A 17 -4.11 -34.93 19.92
C GLN A 17 -4.45 -36.27 19.24
N LYS A 18 -5.37 -36.28 18.27
CA LYS A 18 -5.59 -37.46 17.38
C LYS A 18 -4.75 -37.31 16.12
N ILE A 19 -3.97 -38.33 15.80
CA ILE A 19 -3.07 -38.38 14.64
C ILE A 19 -3.60 -39.41 13.64
N PHE A 20 -3.75 -38.98 12.38
CA PHE A 20 -4.04 -39.86 11.25
C PHE A 20 -2.92 -39.77 10.22
N GLU A 21 -2.36 -40.91 9.84
CA GLU A 21 -1.27 -41.00 8.86
C GLU A 21 -1.72 -41.78 7.63
N GLU A 22 -1.45 -41.24 6.45
CA GLU A 22 -1.70 -41.91 5.17
C GLU A 22 -0.45 -41.83 4.29
N PHE A 23 -0.02 -42.96 3.73
CA PHE A 23 1.09 -43.02 2.79
C PHE A 23 0.66 -43.73 1.50
N GLU A 24 0.56 -42.96 0.42
CA GLU A 24 0.10 -43.46 -0.87
C GLU A 24 1.15 -43.30 -1.96
N LYS A 25 1.20 -44.27 -2.89
CA LYS A 25 2.00 -44.20 -4.11
C LYS A 25 1.11 -43.85 -5.29
N ASP A 26 1.45 -42.77 -5.98
CA ASP A 26 0.82 -42.36 -7.24
C ASP A 26 1.65 -42.85 -8.44
N ARG A 27 1.21 -42.53 -9.67
CA ARG A 27 1.93 -42.80 -10.92
C ARG A 27 3.26 -42.03 -10.97
N ASN A 28 4.16 -42.44 -11.86
CA ASN A 28 5.40 -41.72 -12.19
C ASN A 28 6.34 -41.42 -11.00
N ASN A 29 6.50 -42.38 -10.07
CA ASN A 29 7.44 -42.28 -8.94
C ASN A 29 7.12 -41.11 -7.98
N LYS A 30 5.83 -40.76 -7.87
CA LYS A 30 5.31 -39.80 -6.89
C LYS A 30 4.69 -40.54 -5.69
N TYR A 31 4.88 -40.00 -4.51
CA TYR A 31 4.31 -40.48 -3.25
C TYR A 31 3.69 -39.31 -2.51
N HIS A 32 2.60 -39.58 -1.79
CA HIS A 32 1.93 -38.63 -0.94
C HIS A 32 1.98 -39.16 0.48
N TYR A 33 2.43 -38.33 1.41
CA TYR A 33 2.39 -38.64 2.84
C TYR A 33 1.62 -37.55 3.55
N LYS A 34 0.52 -37.93 4.21
CA LYS A 34 -0.41 -37.02 4.87
C LYS A 34 -0.43 -37.34 6.36
N GLU A 35 -0.27 -36.32 7.19
CA GLU A 35 -0.43 -36.38 8.64
C GLU A 35 -1.53 -35.40 9.04
N THR A 36 -2.54 -35.84 9.80
CA THR A 36 -3.63 -34.99 10.28
C THR A 36 -3.68 -35.00 11.79
N TYR A 37 -3.59 -33.82 12.39
CA TYR A 37 -3.62 -33.58 13.82
C TYR A 37 -4.91 -32.86 14.17
N ARG A 38 -5.72 -33.42 15.09
CA ARG A 38 -6.96 -32.80 15.56
C ARG A 38 -6.86 -32.41 17.03
N PHE A 39 -7.36 -31.22 17.33
CA PHE A 39 -7.43 -30.62 18.65
C PHE A 39 -8.89 -30.25 18.95
N ASP A 40 -9.55 -31.08 19.76
CA ASP A 40 -10.99 -30.94 20.03
C ASP A 40 -11.30 -29.81 21.06
N THR A 41 -10.28 -29.21 21.69
CA THR A 41 -10.40 -28.29 22.84
C THR A 41 -9.98 -26.84 22.55
N VAL A 42 -9.60 -26.52 21.31
CA VAL A 42 -9.17 -25.17 20.93
C VAL A 42 -10.41 -24.26 20.83
N PRO A 43 -10.57 -23.27 21.72
CA PRO A 43 -11.73 -22.39 21.75
C PRO A 43 -11.71 -21.39 20.59
N ASP A 44 -12.90 -20.87 20.26
CA ASP A 44 -13.13 -19.82 19.27
C ASP A 44 -13.35 -18.47 19.99
N ASP A 45 -12.35 -18.03 20.75
CA ASP A 45 -12.44 -16.84 21.62
C ASP A 45 -11.20 -15.91 21.58
N GLY A 46 -10.24 -16.18 20.69
CA GLY A 46 -9.02 -15.38 20.55
C GLY A 46 -7.94 -15.66 21.59
N SER A 47 -8.12 -16.63 22.49
CA SER A 47 -7.13 -16.96 23.53
C SER A 47 -5.96 -17.80 23.01
N TYR A 48 -6.16 -18.60 21.96
CA TYR A 48 -5.13 -19.51 21.45
C TYR A 48 -4.24 -18.88 20.37
N THR A 49 -3.02 -19.41 20.26
CA THR A 49 -2.06 -19.06 19.21
C THR A 49 -1.61 -20.30 18.44
N VAL A 50 -1.55 -20.21 17.11
CA VAL A 50 -0.85 -21.19 16.26
C VAL A 50 0.50 -20.62 15.82
N LEU A 51 1.58 -21.25 16.29
CA LEU A 51 2.94 -20.92 15.92
C LEU A 51 3.48 -21.97 14.96
N LEU A 52 3.75 -21.57 13.73
CA LEU A 52 4.41 -22.39 12.72
C LEU A 52 5.74 -21.73 12.36
N GLU A 53 6.84 -22.41 12.65
CA GLU A 53 8.19 -21.86 12.45
C GLU A 53 9.18 -22.93 11.99
N SER A 54 10.27 -22.48 11.38
CA SER A 54 11.32 -23.39 10.90
C SER A 54 10.75 -24.49 9.98
N VAL A 55 9.85 -24.14 9.08
CA VAL A 55 9.35 -25.03 8.03
C VAL A 55 9.58 -24.44 6.64
N GLU A 56 9.38 -25.27 5.62
CA GLU A 56 9.47 -24.93 4.21
C GLU A 56 8.25 -25.54 3.50
N GLY A 57 7.51 -24.74 2.74
CA GLY A 57 6.28 -25.14 2.05
C GLY A 57 5.15 -24.11 2.18
N ASP A 58 4.10 -24.38 1.42
CA ASP A 58 2.91 -23.52 1.32
C ASP A 58 2.04 -23.70 2.56
N ILE A 59 1.43 -22.62 3.04
CA ILE A 59 0.57 -22.62 4.21
C ILE A 59 -0.80 -22.10 3.81
N ARG A 60 -1.84 -22.88 4.07
CA ARG A 60 -3.24 -22.52 3.82
C ARG A 60 -4.01 -22.54 5.12
N VAL A 61 -4.64 -21.43 5.46
CA VAL A 61 -5.49 -21.30 6.63
C VAL A 61 -6.92 -21.02 6.17
N SER A 62 -7.84 -21.84 6.68
CA SER A 62 -9.28 -21.64 6.53
C SER A 62 -9.94 -21.65 7.90
N ALA A 63 -10.73 -20.63 8.20
CA ALA A 63 -11.43 -20.57 9.46
C ALA A 63 -12.78 -21.31 9.43
N HIS A 64 -13.25 -21.73 10.59
CA HIS A 64 -14.61 -22.22 10.80
C HIS A 64 -15.18 -21.70 12.11
N LYS A 65 -16.50 -21.79 12.27
CA LYS A 65 -17.16 -21.45 13.53
C LYS A 65 -17.01 -22.58 14.55
N GLY A 66 -16.82 -22.21 15.81
CA GLY A 66 -16.83 -23.14 16.93
C GLY A 66 -15.47 -23.74 17.27
N ALA A 67 -15.42 -24.38 18.44
CA ALA A 67 -14.19 -24.90 19.03
C ALA A 67 -13.71 -26.17 18.33
N SER A 68 -12.58 -26.09 17.64
CA SER A 68 -11.70 -27.18 17.26
C SER A 68 -10.58 -26.63 16.38
N ALA A 69 -9.46 -27.33 16.28
CA ALA A 69 -8.48 -27.09 15.23
C ALA A 69 -8.07 -28.40 14.55
N GLU A 70 -7.81 -28.35 13.25
CA GLU A 70 -7.24 -29.45 12.46
C GLU A 70 -6.03 -28.93 11.68
N ILE A 71 -4.89 -29.59 11.83
CA ILE A 71 -3.67 -29.29 11.07
C ILE A 71 -3.35 -30.51 10.23
N THR A 72 -3.30 -30.33 8.91
CA THR A 72 -2.96 -31.36 7.95
C THR A 72 -1.64 -31.00 7.27
N ILE A 73 -0.68 -31.93 7.30
CA ILE A 73 0.62 -31.78 6.67
C ILE A 73 0.69 -32.77 5.50
N ILE A 74 0.78 -32.25 4.27
CA ILE A 74 0.84 -33.04 3.05
C ILE A 74 2.24 -32.92 2.45
N ARG A 75 2.92 -34.05 2.27
CA ARG A 75 4.22 -34.11 1.58
C ARG A 75 4.07 -34.82 0.24
N LYS A 76 4.31 -34.07 -0.84
CA LYS A 76 4.41 -34.57 -2.23
C LYS A 76 5.87 -34.93 -2.51
N ILE A 77 6.17 -36.21 -2.67
CA ILE A 77 7.54 -36.74 -2.71
C ILE A 77 7.82 -37.42 -4.04
N ARG A 78 8.90 -37.03 -4.70
CA ARG A 78 9.42 -37.69 -5.91
C ARG A 78 10.59 -38.60 -5.56
N ALA A 79 10.39 -39.92 -5.67
CA ALA A 79 11.42 -40.91 -5.33
C ALA A 79 11.33 -42.15 -6.22
N THR A 80 12.47 -42.74 -6.58
CA THR A 80 12.50 -43.96 -7.41
C THR A 80 12.02 -45.22 -6.70
N THR A 81 12.04 -45.23 -5.36
CA THR A 81 11.59 -46.36 -4.55
C THR A 81 10.82 -45.89 -3.32
N GLU A 82 9.90 -46.72 -2.82
CA GLU A 82 9.15 -46.44 -1.59
C GLU A 82 10.07 -46.30 -0.38
N LYS A 83 11.10 -47.15 -0.29
CA LYS A 83 12.13 -47.06 0.77
C LYS A 83 12.83 -45.69 0.77
N LYS A 84 13.09 -45.12 -0.40
CA LYS A 84 13.66 -43.77 -0.52
C LYS A 84 12.64 -42.70 -0.12
N ALA A 85 11.37 -42.83 -0.53
CA ALA A 85 10.30 -41.92 -0.14
C ALA A 85 10.12 -41.86 1.39
N LYS A 86 10.02 -43.02 2.05
CA LYS A 86 9.91 -43.12 3.53
C LYS A 86 11.10 -42.52 4.27
N ARG A 87 12.32 -42.65 3.72
CA ARG A 87 13.51 -41.97 4.27
C ARG A 87 13.38 -40.44 4.16
N LEU A 88 12.90 -39.93 3.03
CA LEU A 88 12.70 -38.49 2.84
C LEU A 88 11.67 -37.91 3.81
N VAL A 89 10.57 -38.64 4.08
CA VAL A 89 9.61 -38.30 5.14
C VAL A 89 10.31 -38.16 6.49
N ASN A 90 11.02 -39.20 6.93
CA ASN A 90 11.71 -39.20 8.23
C ASN A 90 12.79 -38.12 8.33
N ASP A 91 13.46 -37.81 7.23
CA ASP A 91 14.47 -36.76 7.24
C ASP A 91 13.84 -35.36 7.31
N ALA A 92 12.60 -35.19 6.85
CA ALA A 92 11.82 -33.94 6.84
C ALA A 92 10.66 -34.00 7.84
N LYS A 93 10.90 -34.66 8.97
CA LYS A 93 9.91 -34.84 10.03
C LYS A 93 9.53 -33.49 10.64
N ILE A 94 8.22 -33.28 10.75
CA ILE A 94 7.63 -32.11 11.38
C ILE A 94 7.00 -32.56 12.69
N LEU A 95 7.18 -31.76 13.73
CA LEU A 95 6.67 -31.99 15.07
C LEU A 95 5.54 -31.00 15.31
N VAL A 96 4.43 -31.51 15.85
CA VAL A 96 3.25 -30.72 16.21
C VAL A 96 2.97 -30.92 17.69
N TYR A 97 3.09 -29.85 18.47
CA TYR A 97 2.90 -29.85 19.92
C TYR A 97 1.65 -29.06 20.30
N HIS A 98 0.90 -29.57 21.26
CA HIS A 98 -0.20 -28.87 21.92
C HIS A 98 0.20 -28.58 23.37
N VAL A 99 0.34 -27.30 23.70
CA VAL A 99 0.70 -26.82 25.03
C VAL A 99 -0.52 -26.08 25.59
N GLU A 100 -1.43 -26.84 26.21
CA GLU A 100 -2.72 -26.32 26.69
C GLU A 100 -2.57 -25.19 27.73
N ASP A 101 -1.59 -25.32 28.63
CA ASP A 101 -1.31 -24.32 29.68
C ASP A 101 -0.92 -22.96 29.09
N ASP A 102 -0.23 -22.96 27.95
CA ASP A 102 0.21 -21.77 27.22
C ASP A 102 -0.75 -21.39 26.07
N GLN A 103 -1.87 -22.13 25.91
CA GLN A 103 -2.84 -21.93 24.84
C GLN A 103 -2.19 -21.92 23.44
N LEU A 104 -1.23 -22.83 23.21
CA LEU A 104 -0.33 -22.79 22.07
C LEU A 104 -0.35 -24.11 21.29
N ILE A 105 -0.46 -24.01 19.96
CA ILE A 105 -0.12 -25.10 19.04
C ILE A 105 1.15 -24.73 18.30
N GLN A 106 2.21 -25.53 18.47
CA GLN A 106 3.50 -25.30 17.83
C GLN A 106 3.79 -26.34 16.74
N VAL A 107 4.04 -25.89 15.51
CA VAL A 107 4.44 -26.69 14.36
C VAL A 107 5.87 -26.31 13.96
N ARG A 108 6.79 -27.27 13.97
CA ARG A 108 8.20 -27.03 13.59
C ARG A 108 8.91 -28.24 13.02
N SER A 109 9.92 -28.02 12.19
CA SER A 109 10.80 -29.12 11.74
C SER A 109 11.63 -29.69 12.91
N GLU A 110 11.82 -31.01 12.93
CA GLU A 110 12.66 -31.70 13.93
C GLU A 110 14.16 -31.36 13.74
N LYS A 111 14.58 -31.17 12.50
CA LYS A 111 15.96 -30.89 12.10
C LYS A 111 16.06 -29.52 11.46
N LYS A 112 17.26 -28.91 11.48
CA LYS A 112 17.55 -27.69 10.70
C LYS A 112 17.11 -27.91 9.25
N ILE A 113 16.38 -26.94 8.71
CA ILE A 113 15.92 -26.95 7.32
C ILE A 113 17.13 -27.07 6.40
N ARG A 114 17.09 -28.08 5.54
CA ARG A 114 17.99 -28.21 4.40
C ARG A 114 17.10 -28.40 3.20
N TYR A 115 17.22 -27.54 2.19
CA TYR A 115 16.49 -27.68 0.94
C TYR A 115 16.65 -29.10 0.40
N LYS A 116 15.53 -29.81 0.20
CA LYS A 116 15.54 -31.18 -0.32
C LYS A 116 14.79 -31.24 -1.63
N ARG A 117 15.55 -31.36 -2.72
CA ARG A 117 15.00 -31.61 -4.05
C ARG A 117 14.04 -32.80 -4.02
N GLY A 118 12.81 -32.56 -4.49
CA GLY A 118 11.79 -33.60 -4.67
C GLY A 118 10.94 -33.88 -3.44
N VAL A 119 10.96 -33.03 -2.42
CA VAL A 119 9.93 -32.99 -1.36
C VAL A 119 9.31 -31.60 -1.39
N HIS A 120 8.00 -31.54 -1.54
CA HIS A 120 7.22 -30.32 -1.40
C HIS A 120 6.19 -30.56 -0.30
N THR A 121 6.10 -29.62 0.63
CA THR A 121 5.24 -29.71 1.81
C THR A 121 4.16 -28.66 1.71
N GLU A 122 2.96 -29.02 2.11
CA GLU A 122 1.79 -28.14 2.17
C GLU A 122 1.17 -28.31 3.55
N PHE A 123 0.85 -27.19 4.20
CA PHE A 123 0.21 -27.13 5.51
C PHE A 123 -1.21 -26.62 5.32
N GLU A 124 -2.21 -27.45 5.59
CA GLU A 124 -3.61 -27.02 5.60
C GLU A 124 -4.07 -26.93 7.06
N LEU A 125 -4.44 -25.72 7.51
CA LEU A 125 -4.89 -25.44 8.85
C LEU A 125 -6.38 -25.06 8.79
N LYS A 126 -7.22 -25.81 9.49
CA LYS A 126 -8.62 -25.48 9.74
C LYS A 126 -8.73 -25.05 11.19
N LEU A 127 -8.99 -23.76 11.41
CA LEU A 127 -8.88 -23.13 12.71
C LEU A 127 -10.21 -22.47 13.10
N PRO A 128 -10.46 -22.22 14.40
CA PRO A 128 -11.56 -21.34 14.77
C PRO A 128 -11.31 -19.92 14.26
N MET A 129 -12.38 -19.15 14.03
CA MET A 129 -12.28 -17.78 13.51
C MET A 129 -11.51 -16.85 14.44
N ASN A 130 -11.74 -16.92 15.75
CA ASN A 130 -11.08 -16.06 16.73
C ASN A 130 -9.82 -16.76 17.26
N ILE A 131 -8.67 -16.51 16.62
CA ILE A 131 -7.38 -17.15 16.95
C ILE A 131 -6.21 -16.26 16.51
N ASN A 132 -5.08 -16.35 17.22
CA ASN A 132 -3.85 -15.65 16.85
C ASN A 132 -2.94 -16.55 16.00
N LEU A 133 -2.25 -15.96 15.03
CA LEU A 133 -1.40 -16.67 14.08
C LEU A 133 0.02 -16.10 14.08
N ASN A 134 1.01 -17.01 14.06
CA ASN A 134 2.40 -16.68 13.81
C ASN A 134 2.98 -17.72 12.85
N LEU A 135 2.88 -17.43 11.54
CA LEU A 135 3.20 -18.37 10.48
C LEU A 135 4.45 -17.89 9.75
N LYS A 136 5.51 -18.70 9.83
CA LYS A 136 6.82 -18.41 9.25
C LYS A 136 7.30 -19.60 8.42
N THR A 137 7.46 -19.38 7.13
CA THR A 137 8.04 -20.35 6.19
C THR A 137 9.31 -19.77 5.56
N THR A 138 10.28 -20.62 5.22
CA THR A 138 11.47 -20.19 4.46
C THR A 138 11.19 -20.02 2.97
N GLY A 139 10.01 -20.41 2.50
CA GLY A 139 9.56 -20.30 1.11
C GLY A 139 8.27 -21.08 0.90
N GLY A 140 7.53 -20.71 -0.15
CA GLY A 140 6.13 -21.10 -0.33
C GLY A 140 5.19 -19.98 0.11
N ASP A 141 3.96 -20.08 -0.40
CA ASP A 141 2.95 -19.04 -0.28
C ASP A 141 2.18 -19.20 1.03
N ILE A 142 1.58 -18.11 1.51
CA ILE A 142 0.74 -18.13 2.71
C ILE A 142 -0.63 -17.56 2.34
N ASP A 143 -1.63 -18.44 2.29
CA ASP A 143 -3.03 -18.11 2.02
C ASP A 143 -3.80 -18.14 3.35
N VAL A 144 -4.41 -17.02 3.76
CA VAL A 144 -5.16 -16.93 5.03
C VAL A 144 -6.52 -16.30 4.81
N THR A 145 -7.56 -17.00 5.29
CA THR A 145 -8.96 -16.56 5.16
C THR A 145 -9.71 -16.60 6.49
N ASP A 146 -10.56 -15.59 6.72
CA ASP A 146 -11.60 -15.56 7.78
C ASP A 146 -11.08 -15.55 9.24
N ILE A 147 -9.91 -14.94 9.51
CA ILE A 147 -9.28 -14.94 10.84
C ILE A 147 -9.48 -13.62 11.59
N ARG A 148 -9.79 -13.70 12.89
CA ARG A 148 -9.87 -12.56 13.82
C ARG A 148 -8.87 -12.74 14.95
N GLY A 149 -7.86 -11.87 15.03
CA GLY A 149 -6.81 -11.94 16.05
C GLY A 149 -5.52 -11.24 15.62
N GLU A 150 -4.48 -11.37 16.43
CA GLU A 150 -3.14 -10.93 16.05
C GLU A 150 -2.52 -11.94 15.08
N SER A 151 -2.06 -11.47 13.93
CA SER A 151 -1.60 -12.29 12.82
C SER A 151 -0.23 -11.81 12.32
N VAL A 152 0.77 -12.68 12.37
CA VAL A 152 2.13 -12.42 11.90
C VAL A 152 2.50 -13.44 10.82
N PHE A 153 2.77 -12.98 9.61
CA PHE A 153 3.09 -13.80 8.45
C PHE A 153 4.48 -13.45 7.91
N ARG A 154 5.32 -14.46 7.72
CA ARG A 154 6.64 -14.28 7.09
C ARG A 154 6.97 -15.38 6.12
N THR A 155 7.33 -15.01 4.90
CA THR A 155 7.94 -15.89 3.90
C THR A 155 9.20 -15.23 3.32
N SER A 156 10.11 -16.00 2.73
CA SER A 156 11.32 -15.43 2.10
C SER A 156 11.12 -15.09 0.63
N GLY A 157 10.05 -15.57 -0.02
CA GLY A 157 9.82 -15.28 -1.43
C GLY A 157 8.63 -16.00 -2.04
N GLY A 158 7.69 -16.50 -1.23
CA GLY A 158 6.36 -16.79 -1.72
C GLY A 158 5.46 -15.56 -1.57
N ASP A 159 4.27 -15.69 -2.12
CA ASP A 159 3.23 -14.66 -2.10
C ASP A 159 2.41 -14.77 -0.80
N LEU A 160 1.74 -13.68 -0.43
CA LEU A 160 0.91 -13.59 0.78
C LEU A 160 -0.50 -13.15 0.39
N ASP A 161 -1.46 -14.08 0.42
CA ASP A 161 -2.86 -13.83 0.12
C ASP A 161 -3.67 -13.76 1.42
N LEU A 162 -4.11 -12.55 1.80
CA LEU A 162 -4.75 -12.26 3.08
C LEU A 162 -6.18 -11.74 2.87
N GLU A 163 -7.18 -12.58 3.13
CA GLU A 163 -8.59 -12.26 2.87
C GLU A 163 -9.49 -12.33 4.12
N ASN A 164 -10.28 -11.28 4.37
CA ASN A 164 -11.26 -11.23 5.46
C ASN A 164 -10.64 -11.42 6.85
N LEU A 165 -9.61 -10.62 7.17
CA LEU A 165 -8.92 -10.64 8.46
C LEU A 165 -9.33 -9.45 9.33
N MET A 166 -9.36 -9.64 10.65
CA MET A 166 -9.63 -8.56 11.61
C MET A 166 -8.61 -8.56 12.74
N GLY A 167 -8.04 -7.40 13.06
CA GLY A 167 -7.12 -7.23 14.19
C GLY A 167 -5.80 -6.58 13.79
N ARG A 168 -4.70 -7.03 14.40
CA ARG A 168 -3.35 -6.57 14.04
C ARG A 168 -2.73 -7.56 13.08
N ILE A 169 -2.37 -7.10 11.89
CA ILE A 169 -1.79 -7.92 10.83
C ILE A 169 -0.42 -7.38 10.49
N GLU A 170 0.58 -8.25 10.56
CA GLU A 170 1.95 -7.97 10.16
C GLU A 170 2.42 -9.02 9.13
N ALA A 171 2.63 -8.60 7.89
CA ALA A 171 2.97 -9.48 6.78
C ALA A 171 4.29 -9.06 6.13
N HIS A 172 5.20 -10.02 5.94
CA HIS A 172 6.52 -9.77 5.35
C HIS A 172 6.92 -10.85 4.35
N THR A 173 7.30 -10.44 3.15
CA THR A 173 8.02 -11.29 2.19
C THR A 173 9.28 -10.56 1.70
N SER A 174 10.19 -11.25 1.01
CA SER A 174 11.38 -10.59 0.41
C SER A 174 11.26 -10.41 -1.10
N GLY A 175 10.36 -11.12 -1.77
CA GLY A 175 10.25 -10.99 -3.22
C GLY A 175 8.98 -11.55 -3.85
N GLY A 176 8.04 -12.05 -3.04
CA GLY A 176 6.68 -12.28 -3.51
C GLY A 176 5.82 -11.02 -3.36
N ASP A 177 4.62 -11.11 -3.89
CA ASP A 177 3.59 -10.08 -3.82
C ASP A 177 2.78 -10.25 -2.53
N ILE A 178 2.10 -9.19 -2.11
CA ILE A 178 1.22 -9.20 -0.93
C ILE A 178 -0.14 -8.65 -1.33
N ASP A 179 -1.14 -9.53 -1.35
CA ASP A 179 -2.51 -9.18 -1.66
C ASP A 179 -3.35 -9.19 -0.37
N VAL A 180 -3.92 -8.03 -0.03
CA VAL A 180 -4.75 -7.85 1.18
C VAL A 180 -6.14 -7.40 0.78
N SER A 181 -7.16 -8.17 1.15
CA SER A 181 -8.54 -7.81 0.83
C SER A 181 -9.51 -8.00 2.00
N ARG A 182 -10.46 -7.07 2.14
CA ARG A 182 -11.52 -7.12 3.18
C ARG A 182 -10.98 -7.20 4.60
N VAL A 183 -9.98 -6.37 4.91
CA VAL A 183 -9.32 -6.40 6.22
C VAL A 183 -9.74 -5.23 7.10
N GLU A 184 -9.86 -5.47 8.41
CA GLU A 184 -10.15 -4.43 9.42
C GLU A 184 -9.08 -4.38 10.52
N GLY A 185 -8.51 -3.19 10.80
CA GLY A 185 -7.68 -2.96 12.00
C GLY A 185 -6.35 -2.25 11.76
N LEU A 186 -5.23 -2.86 12.19
CA LEU A 186 -3.89 -2.31 12.03
C LEU A 186 -3.06 -3.21 11.10
N ILE A 187 -2.75 -2.72 9.91
CA ILE A 187 -2.16 -3.49 8.82
C ILE A 187 -0.75 -2.96 8.56
N ARG A 188 0.26 -3.82 8.74
CA ARG A 188 1.65 -3.54 8.38
C ARG A 188 2.14 -4.58 7.39
N VAL A 189 2.43 -4.16 6.17
CA VAL A 189 2.83 -5.04 5.06
C VAL A 189 4.14 -4.57 4.47
N HIS A 190 5.05 -5.50 4.22
CA HIS A 190 6.37 -5.18 3.66
C HIS A 190 6.88 -6.28 2.72
N THR A 191 7.32 -5.89 1.53
CA THR A 191 8.11 -6.74 0.62
C THR A 191 9.39 -6.02 0.20
N SER A 192 10.42 -6.72 -0.30
CA SER A 192 11.56 -6.01 -0.90
C SER A 192 11.41 -5.83 -2.41
N GLY A 193 10.76 -6.75 -3.10
CA GLY A 193 10.74 -6.75 -4.57
C GLY A 193 9.38 -6.90 -5.22
N GLY A 194 8.40 -7.46 -4.53
CA GLY A 194 7.05 -7.61 -5.07
C GLY A 194 6.20 -6.36 -4.93
N ASP A 195 5.02 -6.45 -5.49
CA ASP A 195 3.96 -5.46 -5.42
C ASP A 195 3.11 -5.68 -4.15
N ILE A 196 2.40 -4.64 -3.72
CA ILE A 196 1.44 -4.74 -2.61
C ILE A 196 0.11 -4.15 -3.07
N GLU A 197 -0.94 -4.96 -3.04
CA GLU A 197 -2.31 -4.55 -3.29
C GLU A 197 -3.14 -4.60 -1.99
N ILE A 198 -3.82 -3.51 -1.64
CA ILE A 198 -4.77 -3.47 -0.51
C ILE A 198 -6.13 -2.97 -1.01
N VAL A 199 -7.16 -3.80 -0.86
CA VAL A 199 -8.49 -3.55 -1.44
C VAL A 199 -9.61 -3.70 -0.40
N ASN A 200 -10.64 -2.85 -0.46
CA ASN A 200 -11.88 -2.96 0.32
C ASN A 200 -11.64 -3.13 1.83
N SER A 201 -10.79 -2.31 2.43
CA SER A 201 -10.30 -2.52 3.81
C SER A 201 -10.43 -1.25 4.66
N ASP A 202 -10.56 -1.43 5.97
CA ASP A 202 -10.78 -0.36 6.94
C ASP A 202 -9.71 -0.36 8.05
N GLY A 203 -9.07 0.78 8.33
CA GLY A 203 -8.17 0.91 9.48
C GLY A 203 -6.92 1.78 9.29
N GLN A 204 -5.78 1.29 9.76
CA GLN A 204 -4.49 1.96 9.61
C GLN A 204 -3.56 1.09 8.77
N PHE A 205 -3.08 1.65 7.66
CA PHE A 205 -2.27 0.96 6.67
C PHE A 205 -0.85 1.52 6.67
N ASN A 206 0.13 0.65 6.90
CA ASN A 206 1.54 0.94 6.71
C ASN A 206 2.10 -0.08 5.71
N ALA A 207 2.35 0.36 4.49
CA ALA A 207 2.83 -0.50 3.42
C ALA A 207 4.16 -0.02 2.88
N SER A 208 5.07 -0.96 2.64
CA SER A 208 6.35 -0.60 2.02
C SER A 208 6.94 -1.68 1.12
N THR A 209 7.53 -1.24 0.01
CA THR A 209 8.35 -2.08 -0.86
C THR A 209 9.62 -1.35 -1.27
N SER A 210 10.62 -2.05 -1.79
CA SER A 210 11.79 -1.38 -2.39
C SER A 210 11.67 -1.28 -3.91
N GLY A 211 11.15 -2.32 -4.56
CA GLY A 211 11.10 -2.41 -6.02
C GLY A 211 9.71 -2.28 -6.64
N GLY A 212 8.69 -2.83 -5.99
CA GLY A 212 7.36 -2.96 -6.57
C GLY A 212 6.48 -1.71 -6.41
N ASP A 213 5.30 -1.83 -6.99
CA ASP A 213 4.22 -0.86 -6.95
C ASP A 213 3.37 -1.05 -5.68
N LEU A 214 2.72 0.03 -5.24
CA LEU A 214 1.77 0.01 -4.15
C LEU A 214 0.40 0.46 -4.66
N GLU A 215 -0.60 -0.38 -4.52
CA GLU A 215 -1.97 -0.11 -4.97
C GLU A 215 -2.95 -0.19 -3.79
N PHE A 216 -3.74 0.86 -3.60
CA PHE A 216 -4.73 0.98 -2.55
C PHE A 216 -6.07 1.38 -3.15
N LEU A 217 -7.08 0.51 -2.99
CA LEU A 217 -8.38 0.68 -3.65
C LEU A 217 -9.53 0.53 -2.63
N HIS A 218 -10.44 1.50 -2.58
CA HIS A 218 -11.65 1.45 -1.73
C HIS A 218 -11.33 1.27 -0.24
N LEU A 219 -10.56 2.20 0.34
CA LEU A 219 -10.11 2.08 1.74
C LEU A 219 -10.70 3.17 2.63
N THR A 220 -11.03 2.80 3.87
CA THR A 220 -11.36 3.75 4.93
C THR A 220 -10.24 3.80 5.97
N GLY A 221 -9.58 4.94 6.14
CA GLY A 221 -8.65 5.21 7.23
C GLY A 221 -7.32 5.81 6.79
N ASN A 222 -6.29 5.67 7.62
CA ASN A 222 -5.02 6.38 7.42
C ASN A 222 -4.00 5.50 6.69
N ILE A 223 -3.27 6.09 5.74
CA ILE A 223 -2.30 5.39 4.89
C ILE A 223 -0.91 6.02 5.05
N ASP A 224 0.11 5.20 5.28
CA ASP A 224 1.54 5.52 5.12
C ASP A 224 2.14 4.50 4.14
N ALA A 225 2.44 4.97 2.93
CA ALA A 225 2.89 4.17 1.80
C ALA A 225 4.28 4.59 1.35
N GLN A 226 5.19 3.62 1.21
CA GLN A 226 6.55 3.89 0.73
C GLN A 226 7.04 2.85 -0.28
N THR A 227 7.50 3.32 -1.45
CA THR A 227 8.34 2.51 -2.33
C THR A 227 9.63 3.26 -2.69
N SER A 228 10.61 2.58 -3.29
CA SER A 228 11.80 3.25 -3.83
C SER A 228 11.75 3.29 -5.36
N GLY A 229 11.46 2.15 -6.00
CA GLY A 229 11.44 2.01 -7.45
C GLY A 229 10.06 2.15 -8.10
N GLY A 230 9.01 1.66 -7.45
CA GLY A 230 7.68 1.58 -8.04
C GLY A 230 6.84 2.85 -7.88
N SER A 231 5.65 2.79 -8.45
CA SER A 231 4.62 3.82 -8.40
C SER A 231 3.66 3.57 -7.24
N ILE A 232 2.92 4.60 -6.86
CA ILE A 232 1.89 4.52 -5.82
C ILE A 232 0.56 4.95 -6.43
N THR A 233 -0.43 4.07 -6.40
CA THR A 233 -1.79 4.32 -6.86
C THR A 233 -2.75 4.29 -5.66
N LEU A 234 -3.53 5.36 -5.52
CA LEU A 234 -4.56 5.52 -4.48
C LEU A 234 -5.89 5.82 -5.18
N GLU A 235 -6.90 5.00 -4.97
CA GLU A 235 -8.23 5.20 -5.55
C GLU A 235 -9.32 5.00 -4.48
N ASN A 236 -10.30 5.92 -4.43
CA ASN A 236 -11.46 5.82 -3.55
C ASN A 236 -11.06 5.66 -2.07
N ILE A 237 -10.36 6.66 -1.52
CA ILE A 237 -9.85 6.64 -0.15
C ILE A 237 -10.59 7.66 0.73
N GLU A 238 -11.13 7.21 1.85
CA GLU A 238 -11.78 8.06 2.86
C GLU A 238 -11.01 7.99 4.18
N GLY A 239 -10.54 9.12 4.73
CA GLY A 239 -9.73 9.08 5.96
C GLY A 239 -9.35 10.44 6.52
N GLU A 240 -8.48 10.44 7.52
CA GLU A 240 -7.92 11.69 8.04
C GLU A 240 -6.67 12.11 7.25
N SER A 241 -5.80 11.15 6.93
CA SER A 241 -4.51 11.41 6.29
C SER A 241 -4.01 10.28 5.40
N VAL A 242 -3.45 10.66 4.25
CA VAL A 242 -2.70 9.81 3.33
C VAL A 242 -1.30 10.40 3.17
N GLU A 243 -0.28 9.63 3.53
CA GLU A 243 1.13 9.94 3.26
C GLU A 243 1.70 8.91 2.30
N CYS A 244 2.21 9.37 1.15
CA CYS A 244 2.80 8.49 0.14
C CYS A 244 4.14 9.05 -0.36
N ARG A 245 5.10 8.14 -0.57
CA ARG A 245 6.46 8.53 -0.98
C ARG A 245 7.14 7.47 -1.82
N THR A 246 7.65 7.88 -2.97
CA THR A 246 8.51 7.07 -3.84
C THR A 246 9.78 7.83 -4.23
N SER A 247 10.80 7.15 -4.74
CA SER A 247 11.99 7.82 -5.30
C SER A 247 11.93 7.88 -6.82
N GLY A 248 11.57 6.77 -7.46
CA GLY A 248 11.62 6.63 -8.92
C GLY A 248 10.28 6.64 -9.65
N GLY A 249 9.20 6.19 -9.01
CA GLY A 249 7.91 6.05 -9.67
C GLY A 249 6.99 7.26 -9.53
N ASP A 250 5.82 7.12 -10.15
CA ASP A 250 4.78 8.13 -10.18
C ASP A 250 3.85 7.99 -8.96
N ILE A 251 3.12 9.05 -8.64
CA ILE A 251 2.05 9.03 -7.64
C ILE A 251 0.76 9.40 -8.34
N ARG A 252 -0.20 8.47 -8.40
CA ARG A 252 -1.56 8.72 -8.87
C ARG A 252 -2.53 8.64 -7.70
N ALA A 253 -3.31 9.70 -7.49
CA ALA A 253 -4.32 9.74 -6.45
C ALA A 253 -5.66 10.23 -7.02
N GLU A 254 -6.71 9.42 -6.88
CA GLU A 254 -8.03 9.64 -7.46
C GLU A 254 -9.11 9.41 -6.39
N ASP A 255 -10.11 10.29 -6.33
CA ASP A 255 -11.24 10.20 -5.40
C ASP A 255 -10.83 10.06 -3.92
N ILE A 256 -10.04 11.03 -3.44
CA ILE A 256 -9.51 11.03 -2.07
C ILE A 256 -10.25 12.04 -1.20
N SER A 257 -10.85 11.59 -0.10
CA SER A 257 -11.44 12.43 0.94
C SER A 257 -10.60 12.35 2.22
N ALA A 258 -9.41 12.95 2.18
CA ALA A 258 -8.43 13.00 3.27
C ALA A 258 -7.38 14.10 3.02
N ASN A 259 -6.57 14.44 4.03
CA ASN A 259 -5.36 15.24 3.79
C ASN A 259 -4.30 14.39 3.09
N LEU A 260 -3.77 14.86 1.96
CA LEU A 260 -2.81 14.13 1.13
C LEU A 260 -1.43 14.78 1.18
N THR A 261 -0.42 14.02 1.57
CA THR A 261 0.99 14.37 1.41
C THR A 261 1.67 13.38 0.48
N GLY A 262 2.17 13.84 -0.67
CA GLY A 262 2.80 13.00 -1.70
C GLY A 262 4.19 13.48 -2.06
N ARG A 263 5.18 12.57 -2.14
CA ARG A 263 6.54 12.94 -2.55
C ARG A 263 7.16 11.93 -3.50
N THR A 264 7.68 12.40 -4.64
CA THR A 264 8.56 11.61 -5.51
C THR A 264 9.83 12.39 -5.84
N SER A 265 10.88 11.72 -6.33
CA SER A 265 12.08 12.41 -6.82
C SER A 265 12.06 12.50 -8.34
N GLY A 266 11.73 11.40 -9.03
CA GLY A 266 11.78 11.32 -10.49
C GLY A 266 10.43 11.29 -11.21
N GLY A 267 9.36 10.91 -10.52
CA GLY A 267 8.06 10.67 -11.16
C GLY A 267 7.15 11.88 -11.23
N GLN A 268 6.10 11.73 -12.03
CA GLN A 268 4.95 12.61 -12.12
C GLN A 268 4.02 12.43 -10.92
N ILE A 269 3.27 13.48 -10.58
CA ILE A 269 2.20 13.41 -9.59
C ILE A 269 0.89 13.80 -10.27
N ASP A 270 -0.04 12.85 -10.35
CA ASP A 270 -1.37 13.04 -10.91
C ASP A 270 -2.41 12.98 -9.79
N LEU A 271 -3.17 14.07 -9.63
CA LEU A 271 -4.21 14.20 -8.61
C LEU A 271 -5.55 14.48 -9.27
N GLU A 272 -6.57 13.72 -8.90
CA GLU A 272 -7.92 13.89 -9.43
C GLU A 272 -8.96 13.78 -8.29
N SER A 273 -9.89 14.73 -8.23
CA SER A 273 -11.03 14.68 -7.29
C SER A 273 -10.64 14.56 -5.80
N ILE A 274 -9.72 15.42 -5.34
CA ILE A 274 -9.23 15.40 -3.95
C ILE A 274 -10.00 16.41 -3.08
N LYS A 275 -10.50 15.96 -1.92
CA LYS A 275 -11.15 16.77 -0.88
C LYS A 275 -10.32 16.74 0.40
N GLY A 276 -9.56 17.80 0.64
CA GLY A 276 -8.67 17.92 1.80
C GLY A 276 -7.47 18.83 1.55
N HIS A 277 -6.56 18.92 2.51
CA HIS A 277 -5.30 19.64 2.32
C HIS A 277 -4.31 18.77 1.53
N VAL A 278 -3.80 19.28 0.42
CA VAL A 278 -2.85 18.61 -0.48
C VAL A 278 -1.47 19.28 -0.37
N ASN A 279 -0.44 18.47 -0.13
CA ASN A 279 0.96 18.89 -0.15
C ASN A 279 1.79 17.88 -0.96
N VAL A 280 2.14 18.26 -2.18
CA VAL A 280 2.86 17.38 -3.10
C VAL A 280 4.18 17.97 -3.56
N THR A 281 5.19 17.11 -3.75
CA THR A 281 6.50 17.55 -4.21
C THR A 281 7.14 16.49 -5.11
N THR A 282 7.65 16.92 -6.27
CA THR A 282 8.55 16.13 -7.12
C THR A 282 9.83 16.91 -7.42
N SER A 283 10.91 16.25 -7.83
CA SER A 283 12.12 16.96 -8.28
C SER A 283 12.22 17.05 -9.81
N GLY A 284 11.69 16.07 -10.53
CA GLY A 284 11.87 15.97 -11.99
C GLY A 284 10.62 15.75 -12.82
N GLY A 285 9.48 15.46 -12.19
CA GLY A 285 8.22 15.24 -12.92
C GLY A 285 7.31 16.46 -12.89
N ASP A 286 6.25 16.35 -13.68
CA ASP A 286 5.14 17.30 -13.72
C ASP A 286 4.18 17.03 -12.55
N ILE A 287 3.39 18.04 -12.22
CA ILE A 287 2.30 17.93 -11.25
C ILE A 287 1.01 18.34 -11.94
N ASN A 288 0.10 17.38 -12.12
CA ASN A 288 -1.23 17.60 -12.65
C ASN A 288 -2.25 17.51 -11.52
N ALA A 289 -3.05 18.55 -11.33
CA ALA A 289 -4.03 18.61 -10.25
C ALA A 289 -5.42 19.00 -10.78
N GLU A 290 -6.35 18.05 -10.77
CA GLU A 290 -7.72 18.25 -11.24
C GLU A 290 -8.72 18.15 -10.09
N GLN A 291 -9.66 19.08 -10.04
CA GLN A 291 -10.82 19.07 -9.13
C GLN A 291 -10.45 18.98 -7.64
N ILE A 292 -9.47 19.79 -7.20
CA ILE A 292 -9.06 19.86 -5.81
C ILE A 292 -9.97 20.79 -5.01
N THR A 293 -10.59 20.28 -3.95
CA THR A 293 -11.34 21.08 -2.97
C THR A 293 -10.60 21.11 -1.64
N GLY A 294 -9.98 22.24 -1.32
CA GLY A 294 -9.08 22.40 -0.18
C GLY A 294 -7.83 23.19 -0.56
N SER A 295 -6.81 23.24 0.31
CA SER A 295 -5.56 23.91 -0.02
C SER A 295 -4.65 23.02 -0.86
N LEU A 296 -4.05 23.58 -1.90
CA LEU A 296 -3.04 22.92 -2.72
C LEU A 296 -1.67 23.57 -2.50
N THR A 297 -0.71 22.82 -1.98
CA THR A 297 0.71 23.16 -1.99
C THR A 297 1.42 22.19 -2.92
N CYS A 298 2.04 22.69 -3.98
CA CYS A 298 2.75 21.87 -4.95
C CYS A 298 4.10 22.48 -5.33
N HIS A 299 5.12 21.62 -5.44
CA HIS A 299 6.46 22.04 -5.79
C HIS A 299 7.13 21.05 -6.73
N THR A 300 7.72 21.54 -7.81
CA THR A 300 8.64 20.76 -8.66
C THR A 300 9.93 21.53 -8.93
N SER A 301 11.03 20.84 -9.24
CA SER A 301 12.28 21.51 -9.62
C SER A 301 12.51 21.54 -11.13
N GLY A 302 11.84 20.70 -11.92
CA GLY A 302 12.13 20.55 -13.34
C GLY A 302 10.96 20.14 -14.23
N GLY A 303 9.74 20.19 -13.70
CA GLY A 303 8.52 19.92 -14.46
C GLY A 303 7.54 21.09 -14.42
N ASP A 304 6.47 20.93 -15.17
CA ASP A 304 5.35 21.86 -15.24
C ASP A 304 4.34 21.58 -14.12
N ILE A 305 3.57 22.61 -13.76
CA ILE A 305 2.45 22.49 -12.83
C ILE A 305 1.18 22.89 -13.60
N GLU A 306 0.33 21.91 -13.85
CA GLU A 306 -0.97 22.11 -14.49
C GLU A 306 -2.09 21.81 -13.48
N GLY A 307 -3.13 22.63 -13.48
CA GLY A 307 -4.29 22.33 -12.64
C GLY A 307 -5.58 22.97 -13.09
N GLU A 308 -6.67 22.21 -12.93
CA GLU A 308 -8.02 22.60 -13.34
C GLU A 308 -9.01 22.43 -12.18
N GLY A 309 -9.93 23.39 -12.03
CA GLY A 309 -11.02 23.27 -11.07
C GLY A 309 -10.57 23.34 -9.60
N ILE A 310 -9.54 24.13 -9.29
CA ILE A 310 -8.98 24.22 -7.94
C ILE A 310 -9.80 25.17 -7.06
N ILE A 311 -10.43 24.64 -6.01
CA ILE A 311 -11.28 25.36 -5.07
C ILE A 311 -10.57 25.44 -3.70
N GLY A 312 -9.81 26.51 -3.47
CA GLY A 312 -9.16 26.83 -2.19
C GLY A 312 -7.88 27.64 -2.35
N SER A 313 -7.04 27.70 -1.32
CA SER A 313 -5.73 28.36 -1.40
C SER A 313 -4.73 27.54 -2.21
N VAL A 314 -3.87 28.21 -2.98
CA VAL A 314 -2.82 27.58 -3.78
C VAL A 314 -1.46 28.21 -3.49
N ASP A 315 -0.47 27.35 -3.26
CA ASP A 315 0.95 27.70 -3.25
C ASP A 315 1.68 26.75 -4.21
N ALA A 316 2.00 27.25 -5.40
CA ALA A 316 2.61 26.47 -6.48
C ALA A 316 3.96 27.06 -6.86
N SER A 317 4.99 26.22 -6.97
CA SER A 317 6.30 26.69 -7.40
C SER A 317 7.08 25.69 -8.23
N THR A 318 7.76 26.19 -9.27
CA THR A 318 8.71 25.42 -10.06
C THR A 318 10.02 26.18 -10.30
N THR A 319 11.14 25.46 -10.47
CA THR A 319 12.41 26.11 -10.83
C THR A 319 12.61 26.19 -12.34
N ALA A 320 12.20 25.16 -13.07
CA ALA A 320 12.27 25.10 -14.51
C ALA A 320 11.01 24.40 -15.01
N GLY A 321 10.06 25.18 -15.50
CA GLY A 321 8.74 24.73 -15.90
C GLY A 321 7.72 25.85 -15.84
N ASP A 322 6.63 25.63 -16.53
CA ASP A 322 5.49 26.53 -16.60
C ASP A 322 4.49 26.21 -15.47
N ILE A 323 3.69 27.20 -15.09
CA ILE A 323 2.57 27.03 -14.17
C ILE A 323 1.30 27.48 -14.90
N GLU A 324 0.41 26.55 -15.26
CA GLU A 324 -0.92 26.83 -15.79
C GLU A 324 -2.00 26.37 -14.81
N LEU A 325 -2.74 27.32 -14.22
CA LEU A 325 -3.81 27.01 -13.26
C LEU A 325 -5.14 27.65 -13.65
N GLU A 326 -6.20 26.84 -13.63
CA GLU A 326 -7.59 27.27 -13.64
C GLU A 326 -8.20 27.17 -12.24
N LEU A 327 -8.44 28.32 -11.65
CA LEU A 327 -8.97 28.44 -10.31
C LEU A 327 -10.50 28.39 -10.34
N SER A 328 -11.11 27.90 -9.27
CA SER A 328 -12.55 27.88 -9.09
C SER A 328 -12.94 28.51 -7.76
N TYR A 329 -14.15 29.04 -7.70
CA TYR A 329 -14.65 29.79 -6.55
C TYR A 329 -15.84 29.11 -5.91
N ASP A 330 -15.76 28.92 -4.60
CA ASP A 330 -16.90 28.61 -3.75
C ASP A 330 -16.98 29.64 -2.63
N SER A 331 -18.09 30.38 -2.60
CA SER A 331 -18.40 31.36 -1.56
C SER A 331 -18.44 30.80 -0.13
N SER A 332 -18.53 29.48 0.03
CA SER A 332 -18.48 28.81 1.33
C SER A 332 -17.08 28.82 1.94
N ILE A 333 -16.03 28.90 1.12
CA ILE A 333 -14.63 28.95 1.54
C ILE A 333 -14.23 30.40 1.82
N LYS A 334 -13.67 30.63 3.01
CA LYS A 334 -13.38 31.99 3.51
C LYS A 334 -11.94 32.43 3.29
N GLU A 335 -11.03 31.48 3.14
CA GLU A 335 -9.60 31.74 3.03
C GLU A 335 -9.13 31.27 1.66
N TYR A 336 -8.90 32.24 0.79
CA TYR A 336 -8.24 32.06 -0.49
C TYR A 336 -6.96 32.87 -0.47
N SER A 337 -5.88 32.27 -0.94
CA SER A 337 -4.65 32.95 -1.30
C SER A 337 -4.00 32.18 -2.42
N PHE A 338 -3.49 32.89 -3.42
CA PHE A 338 -2.83 32.28 -4.56
C PHE A 338 -1.40 32.81 -4.63
N ASN A 339 -0.41 31.93 -4.52
CA ASN A 339 1.00 32.24 -4.65
C ASN A 339 1.60 31.33 -5.71
N LEU A 340 1.99 31.89 -6.86
CA LEU A 340 2.58 31.16 -7.97
C LEU A 340 3.97 31.71 -8.25
N GLU A 341 4.97 30.83 -8.27
CA GLU A 341 6.37 31.22 -8.49
C GLU A 341 7.09 30.29 -9.46
N THR A 342 7.65 30.83 -10.54
CA THR A 342 8.59 30.12 -11.40
C THR A 342 9.89 30.89 -11.57
N ARG A 343 11.01 30.18 -11.57
CA ARG A 343 12.30 30.80 -11.92
C ARG A 343 12.48 30.86 -13.44
N SER A 344 12.22 29.78 -14.16
CA SER A 344 12.38 29.71 -15.61
C SER A 344 11.17 29.04 -16.22
N GLY A 345 10.24 29.84 -16.71
CA GLY A 345 8.97 29.41 -17.27
C GLY A 345 7.92 30.52 -17.19
N ASP A 346 6.78 30.26 -17.81
CA ASP A 346 5.63 31.14 -17.86
C ASP A 346 4.63 30.82 -16.75
N ILE A 347 3.90 31.84 -16.29
CA ILE A 347 2.76 31.67 -15.41
C ILE A 347 1.50 32.06 -16.17
N VAL A 348 0.57 31.13 -16.30
CA VAL A 348 -0.78 31.36 -16.81
C VAL A 348 -1.77 31.05 -15.70
N VAL A 349 -2.56 32.04 -15.29
CA VAL A 349 -3.61 31.83 -14.30
C VAL A 349 -4.96 32.30 -14.85
N ARG A 350 -5.95 31.41 -14.82
CA ARG A 350 -7.34 31.68 -15.17
C ARG A 350 -8.13 31.82 -13.88
N VAL A 351 -8.75 32.97 -13.71
CA VAL A 351 -9.52 33.30 -12.52
C VAL A 351 -11.00 33.53 -12.86
N PRO A 352 -11.93 32.99 -12.05
CA PRO A 352 -13.35 33.24 -12.20
C PRO A 352 -13.69 34.73 -12.15
N THR A 353 -14.59 35.14 -13.03
CA THR A 353 -15.17 36.49 -13.01
C THR A 353 -15.83 36.79 -11.68
N GLY A 354 -15.51 37.96 -11.10
CA GLY A 354 -16.10 38.41 -9.84
C GLY A 354 -15.36 37.98 -8.57
N LEU A 355 -14.26 37.24 -8.67
CA LEU A 355 -13.37 37.03 -7.51
C LEU A 355 -12.78 38.39 -7.03
N PRO A 356 -12.88 38.71 -5.72
CA PRO A 356 -12.35 39.96 -5.18
C PRO A 356 -10.82 39.90 -5.00
N LEU A 357 -10.08 39.91 -6.12
CA LEU A 357 -8.63 39.71 -6.17
C LEU A 357 -7.85 41.00 -5.90
N ASN A 358 -6.74 40.87 -5.18
CA ASN A 358 -5.67 41.86 -5.06
C ASN A 358 -4.42 41.29 -5.72
N VAL A 359 -4.15 41.76 -6.93
CA VAL A 359 -3.08 41.27 -7.81
C VAL A 359 -1.78 41.99 -7.47
N ASP A 360 -0.74 41.20 -7.21
CA ASP A 360 0.64 41.61 -7.09
C ASP A 360 1.49 40.70 -7.99
N ALA A 361 1.77 41.15 -9.21
CA ALA A 361 2.57 40.43 -10.19
C ALA A 361 3.94 41.10 -10.39
N GLU A 362 5.01 40.31 -10.42
CA GLU A 362 6.37 40.80 -10.60
C GLU A 362 7.16 39.82 -11.49
N ILE A 363 7.75 40.35 -12.56
CA ILE A 363 8.66 39.64 -13.47
C ILE A 363 10.05 40.27 -13.29
N PHE A 364 11.03 39.46 -12.89
CA PHE A 364 12.42 39.88 -12.77
C PHE A 364 13.15 39.76 -14.12
N ASP A 365 14.33 40.36 -14.21
CA ASP A 365 15.24 40.31 -15.37
C ASP A 365 14.62 40.72 -16.72
N THR A 366 13.59 41.55 -16.69
CA THR A 366 12.97 42.14 -17.88
C THR A 366 12.60 43.61 -17.67
N ASN A 367 12.52 44.36 -18.75
CA ASN A 367 11.96 45.71 -18.80
C ASN A 367 10.84 45.85 -19.85
N ILE A 368 10.33 44.73 -20.37
CA ILE A 368 9.34 44.69 -21.44
C ILE A 368 7.94 44.57 -20.80
N PRO A 369 7.14 45.66 -20.76
CA PRO A 369 5.84 45.63 -20.08
C PRO A 369 4.84 44.66 -20.70
N GLN A 370 5.01 44.30 -21.98
CA GLN A 370 4.14 43.35 -22.69
C GLN A 370 4.27 41.89 -22.21
N GLU A 371 5.30 41.57 -21.44
CA GLU A 371 5.48 40.23 -20.83
C GLU A 371 4.58 40.01 -19.61
N LEU A 372 3.99 41.09 -19.09
CA LEU A 372 2.89 41.02 -18.11
C LEU A 372 1.57 41.32 -18.82
N ASN A 373 0.82 40.26 -19.13
CA ASN A 373 -0.48 40.33 -19.77
C ASN A 373 -1.61 40.05 -18.75
N SER A 374 -2.67 40.85 -18.78
CA SER A 374 -3.76 40.71 -17.81
C SER A 374 -5.07 41.25 -18.35
N ASP A 375 -6.12 40.43 -18.27
CA ASP A 375 -7.51 40.87 -18.47
C ASP A 375 -8.00 41.77 -17.31
N ILE A 376 -7.37 41.65 -16.14
CA ILE A 376 -7.59 42.53 -14.98
C ILE A 376 -6.84 43.85 -15.21
N PRO A 377 -7.45 45.02 -14.99
CA PRO A 377 -6.74 46.31 -15.07
C PRO A 377 -5.61 46.40 -14.02
N LEU A 378 -4.37 46.54 -14.49
CA LEU A 378 -3.18 46.69 -13.65
C LEU A 378 -2.51 48.06 -13.86
N GLU A 379 -1.99 48.65 -12.80
CA GLU A 379 -0.97 49.70 -12.87
C GLU A 379 0.40 49.03 -13.10
N ILE A 380 0.91 49.12 -14.33
CA ILE A 380 2.19 48.52 -14.72
C ILE A 380 3.31 49.55 -14.57
N LEU A 381 4.31 49.19 -13.77
CA LEU A 381 5.54 49.96 -13.59
C LEU A 381 6.73 49.16 -14.11
N THR A 382 7.60 49.81 -14.86
CA THR A 382 8.80 49.21 -15.44
C THR A 382 10.05 49.88 -14.87
N SER A 383 11.05 49.08 -14.55
CA SER A 383 12.40 49.51 -14.17
C SER A 383 13.44 48.72 -14.97
N GLU A 384 14.73 48.99 -14.77
CA GLU A 384 15.81 48.47 -15.64
C GLU A 384 15.78 46.94 -15.81
N ASN A 385 15.52 46.19 -14.73
CA ASN A 385 15.47 44.72 -14.70
C ASN A 385 14.22 44.18 -13.97
N ARG A 386 13.12 44.92 -14.00
CA ARG A 386 11.88 44.46 -13.37
C ARG A 386 10.64 45.11 -13.97
N VAL A 387 9.61 44.29 -14.19
CA VAL A 387 8.24 44.70 -14.50
C VAL A 387 7.34 44.31 -13.32
N THR A 388 6.54 45.25 -12.82
CA THR A 388 5.56 45.00 -11.75
C THR A 388 4.17 45.44 -12.19
N GLY A 389 3.14 44.68 -11.86
CA GLY A 389 1.75 45.08 -12.04
C GLY A 389 0.95 44.88 -10.77
N ILE A 390 0.29 45.95 -10.32
CA ILE A 390 -0.58 45.95 -9.14
C ILE A 390 -1.99 46.30 -9.59
N GLY A 391 -2.99 45.56 -9.12
CA GLY A 391 -4.39 45.82 -9.45
C GLY A 391 -5.35 45.18 -8.45
N GLN A 392 -6.59 45.64 -8.43
CA GLN A 392 -7.61 45.13 -7.52
C GLN A 392 -8.98 45.01 -8.20
N ILE A 393 -9.73 43.99 -7.80
CA ILE A 393 -11.12 43.74 -8.20
C ILE A 393 -11.98 43.61 -6.94
N GLN A 394 -13.19 44.19 -6.95
CA GLN A 394 -14.22 44.01 -5.91
C GLN A 394 -13.70 44.07 -4.45
N ASN A 395 -12.94 45.12 -4.13
CA ASN A 395 -12.28 45.39 -2.83
C ASN A 395 -11.00 44.61 -2.52
N GLY A 396 -10.57 43.68 -3.38
CA GLY A 396 -9.25 43.05 -3.30
C GLY A 396 -8.98 42.29 -2.00
N THR A 397 -9.93 41.48 -1.53
CA THR A 397 -9.78 40.73 -0.28
C THR A 397 -8.96 39.46 -0.42
N ILE A 398 -8.80 38.94 -1.64
CA ILE A 398 -8.09 37.68 -1.92
C ILE A 398 -6.73 38.02 -2.56
N PRO A 399 -5.59 37.73 -1.92
CA PRO A 399 -4.28 37.97 -2.51
C PRO A 399 -3.99 37.00 -3.67
N LEU A 400 -3.55 37.56 -4.80
CA LEU A 400 -3.00 36.85 -5.95
C LEU A 400 -1.56 37.35 -6.18
N ARG A 401 -0.59 36.55 -5.76
CA ARG A 401 0.84 36.85 -5.88
C ARG A 401 1.46 35.98 -6.97
N LEU A 402 2.05 36.63 -7.97
CA LEU A 402 2.66 35.97 -9.12
C LEU A 402 4.11 36.43 -9.27
N ARG A 403 5.05 35.49 -9.38
CA ARG A 403 6.49 35.77 -9.46
C ARG A 403 7.14 34.93 -10.55
N ALA A 404 7.69 35.60 -11.57
CA ALA A 404 8.49 34.95 -12.62
C ALA A 404 9.88 35.58 -12.68
N THR A 405 10.95 34.79 -12.85
CA THR A 405 12.31 35.36 -13.05
C THR A 405 12.72 35.42 -14.51
N PHE A 406 12.47 34.36 -15.29
CA PHE A 406 12.72 34.31 -16.72
C PHE A 406 11.48 33.71 -17.38
N GLY A 407 10.61 34.58 -17.91
CA GLY A 407 9.35 34.18 -18.53
C GLY A 407 8.31 35.29 -18.48
N THR A 408 7.06 34.93 -18.69
CA THR A 408 5.92 35.83 -18.77
C THR A 408 4.88 35.52 -17.71
N ILE A 409 4.02 36.50 -17.43
CA ILE A 409 2.85 36.31 -16.56
C ILE A 409 1.61 36.69 -17.37
N THR A 410 0.67 35.77 -17.47
CA THR A 410 -0.64 35.97 -18.11
C THR A 410 -1.77 35.70 -17.14
N ILE A 411 -2.62 36.69 -16.90
CA ILE A 411 -3.82 36.59 -16.07
C ILE A 411 -5.06 36.68 -16.97
N LYS A 412 -5.88 35.63 -17.00
CA LYS A 412 -7.12 35.59 -17.78
C LYS A 412 -8.34 35.59 -16.86
N GLN A 413 -9.42 36.24 -17.29
CA GLN A 413 -10.71 36.16 -16.60
C GLN A 413 -11.68 35.29 -17.39
N GLU A 414 -12.29 34.30 -16.73
CA GLU A 414 -13.27 33.38 -17.33
C GLU A 414 -14.60 33.30 -16.55
#